data_AF-A0A4R1XIJ4-F1
#
_entry.id   AF-A0A4R1XIJ4-F1
#
_cell.length_a   1.000
_cell.length_b   1.000
_cell.length_c   1.000
_cell.angle_alpha   90.00
_cell.angle_beta   90.00
_cell.angle_gamma   90.00
#
_symmetry.space_group_name_H-M   'P 1'
#
loop_
_entity.id
_entity.type
_entity.pdbx_description
1 polymer ?
#
loop_
_entity_poly.entity_id
_entity_poly.type
_entity_poly.pdbx_seq_one_letter_code
_entity_poly.pdbx_strand_id
1 'polypeptide(L)'
;MKTRLLLKQLCADMGVFKVTLIACGLVAFLSACSASDATAKAEASSASSSCKDINTNTLIGFDEIEKTPQCRPLKNYSLVGFKCEVEKNAFGAELDAVHIETQTQNIFAYQNASDCQQALETREGNGP
;
A
#
# COMPACT_ATOMS: atom_id res chain seq x y z
N MET A 1 6.38 45.55 -22.17
CA MET A 1 5.73 44.24 -21.93
C MET A 1 6.84 43.20 -21.79
N LYS A 2 7.09 42.72 -20.58
CA LYS A 2 8.24 41.87 -20.23
C LYS A 2 7.66 40.61 -19.60
N THR A 3 7.77 39.48 -20.32
CA THR A 3 7.02 38.26 -20.00
C THR A 3 7.97 37.09 -19.76
N ARG A 4 7.66 36.32 -18.71
CA ARG A 4 8.05 34.92 -18.40
C ARG A 4 9.48 34.74 -17.89
N LEU A 5 9.76 34.59 -16.59
CA LEU A 5 9.24 33.68 -15.55
C LEU A 5 9.63 32.20 -15.79
N LEU A 6 10.62 31.75 -14.98
CA LEU A 6 10.80 30.40 -14.41
C LEU A 6 11.28 29.28 -15.35
N LEU A 7 12.10 28.29 -14.97
CA LEU A 7 12.83 27.92 -13.75
C LEU A 7 13.53 26.57 -14.09
N LYS A 8 14.56 26.20 -13.32
CA LYS A 8 15.15 24.85 -13.16
C LYS A 8 16.18 24.46 -14.22
N GLN A 9 17.47 24.65 -13.96
CA GLN A 9 18.34 23.94 -13.00
C GLN A 9 18.72 22.53 -13.50
N LEU A 10 20.03 22.40 -13.71
CA LEU A 10 20.83 21.29 -14.20
C LEU A 10 20.70 20.00 -13.39
N CYS A 11 20.80 18.87 -14.09
CA CYS A 11 21.63 17.68 -13.80
C CYS A 11 21.88 17.01 -15.18
N ALA A 12 23.10 16.86 -15.75
CA ALA A 12 24.18 15.92 -15.39
C ALA A 12 23.60 14.53 -15.11
N ASP A 13 23.89 13.46 -15.84
CA ASP A 13 25.19 12.91 -16.23
C ASP A 13 25.02 11.85 -17.35
N MET A 14 26.13 11.40 -17.91
CA MET A 14 26.28 10.66 -19.17
C MET A 14 25.75 9.22 -19.12
N GLY A 15 25.29 8.73 -20.27
CA GLY A 15 25.06 7.31 -20.49
C GLY A 15 24.72 6.98 -21.95
N VAL A 16 25.73 6.60 -22.72
CA VAL A 16 25.66 6.21 -24.13
C VAL A 16 24.86 4.92 -24.31
N PHE A 17 23.83 4.91 -25.17
CA PHE A 17 23.36 3.67 -25.81
C PHE A 17 23.01 3.93 -27.29
N LYS A 18 23.80 3.35 -28.18
CA LYS A 18 23.54 3.20 -29.62
C LYS A 18 22.79 1.88 -29.87
N VAL A 19 22.23 1.74 -31.08
CA VAL A 19 21.75 0.52 -31.79
C VAL A 19 20.25 0.26 -31.55
N THR A 20 19.33 0.17 -32.53
CA THR A 20 19.39 0.07 -34.01
C THR A 20 18.01 0.41 -34.62
N LEU A 21 17.99 1.09 -35.77
CA LEU A 21 16.78 1.33 -36.58
C LEU A 21 16.28 0.02 -37.21
N ILE A 22 15.01 -0.32 -36.96
CA ILE A 22 14.22 -1.20 -37.83
C ILE A 22 13.14 -0.33 -38.48
N ALA A 23 13.30 -0.12 -39.79
CA ALA A 23 12.34 0.54 -40.64
C ALA A 23 11.27 -0.46 -41.08
N CYS A 24 10.00 -0.27 -40.67
CA CYS A 24 8.79 -0.36 -41.51
C CYS A 24 7.50 -0.36 -40.66
N GLY A 25 6.70 0.68 -40.81
CA GLY A 25 5.21 0.63 -40.82
C GLY A 25 4.44 0.52 -39.50
N LEU A 26 3.64 1.56 -39.20
CA LEU A 26 2.47 1.61 -38.27
C LEU A 26 2.80 1.19 -36.82
N VAL A 27 2.73 2.02 -35.78
CA VAL A 27 1.63 2.87 -35.30
C VAL A 27 2.25 3.85 -34.28
N ALA A 28 1.91 5.14 -34.30
CA ALA A 28 2.36 6.09 -33.27
C ALA A 28 1.50 5.93 -32.00
N PHE A 29 1.89 5.02 -31.11
CA PHE A 29 1.48 5.09 -29.72
C PHE A 29 2.43 6.04 -28.98
N LEU A 30 1.90 7.19 -28.51
CA LEU A 30 2.51 7.90 -27.40
C LEU A 30 2.35 7.04 -26.15
N SER A 31 3.25 6.08 -25.96
CA SER A 31 3.49 5.46 -24.67
C SER A 31 4.58 6.25 -23.99
N ALA A 32 4.19 7.05 -23.00
CA ALA A 32 5.13 7.68 -22.09
C ALA A 32 5.94 6.59 -21.38
N CYS A 33 7.26 6.69 -21.47
CA CYS A 33 8.21 5.85 -20.78
C CYS A 33 7.96 5.92 -19.27
N SER A 34 7.61 4.80 -18.65
CA SER A 34 8.06 4.51 -17.28
C SER A 34 9.08 3.40 -17.42
N ALA A 35 10.34 3.80 -17.24
CA ALA A 35 11.40 2.87 -16.93
C ALA A 35 11.02 2.15 -15.62
N SER A 36 10.85 0.84 -15.71
CA SER A 36 10.74 -0.03 -14.54
C SER A 36 11.82 -1.09 -14.70
N ASP A 37 13.07 -0.65 -14.59
CA ASP A 37 14.18 -1.56 -14.41
C ASP A 37 13.98 -2.30 -13.10
N ALA A 38 14.09 -3.62 -13.19
CA ALA A 38 13.89 -4.54 -12.11
C ALA A 38 14.98 -4.31 -11.05
N THR A 39 14.60 -3.72 -9.93
CA THR A 39 15.29 -3.91 -8.67
C THR A 39 14.20 -4.01 -7.62
N ALA A 40 14.20 -5.12 -6.88
CA ALA A 40 13.22 -5.47 -5.88
C ALA A 40 12.74 -4.23 -5.11
N LYS A 41 11.49 -3.83 -5.36
CA LYS A 41 10.80 -2.75 -4.67
C LYS A 41 10.59 -3.23 -3.23
N ALA A 42 11.59 -3.01 -2.38
CA ALA A 42 11.32 -2.81 -0.97
C ALA A 42 10.44 -1.58 -0.90
N GLU A 43 9.13 -1.80 -0.87
CA GLU A 43 8.16 -0.75 -0.60
C GLU A 43 8.52 -0.17 0.75
N ALA A 44 9.12 1.02 0.74
CA ALA A 44 9.34 1.80 1.94
C ALA A 44 7.96 2.26 2.43
N SER A 45 7.25 1.34 3.05
CA SER A 45 6.11 1.64 3.90
C SER A 45 6.64 2.52 5.00
N SER A 46 6.11 3.73 5.09
CA SER A 46 6.25 4.61 6.26
C SER A 46 5.46 4.02 7.43
N ALA A 47 5.71 2.74 7.74
CA ALA A 47 5.17 2.09 8.92
C ALA A 47 5.68 2.89 10.11
N SER A 48 4.76 3.37 10.94
CA SER A 48 5.12 3.97 12.22
C SER A 48 5.98 2.97 13.01
N SER A 49 6.82 3.46 13.92
CA SER A 49 7.72 2.61 14.72
C SER A 49 7.02 1.46 15.44
N SER A 50 5.70 1.57 15.67
CA SER A 50 4.86 0.61 16.37
C SER A 50 4.73 -0.75 15.66
N CYS A 51 4.92 -0.80 14.34
CA CYS A 51 4.75 -2.03 13.55
C CYS A 51 6.02 -2.51 12.85
N LYS A 52 7.19 -1.96 13.22
CA LYS A 52 8.46 -2.29 12.55
C LYS A 52 8.82 -3.77 12.56
N ASP A 53 8.37 -4.51 13.57
CA ASP A 53 8.65 -5.94 13.75
C ASP A 53 7.48 -6.85 13.32
N ILE A 54 6.40 -6.26 12.80
CA ILE A 54 5.20 -7.01 12.43
C ILE A 54 5.30 -7.49 10.99
N ASN A 55 5.25 -8.80 10.80
CA ASN A 55 5.18 -9.39 9.47
C ASN A 55 3.74 -9.35 8.93
N THR A 56 3.45 -8.36 8.11
CA THR A 56 2.11 -8.20 7.49
C THR A 56 1.70 -9.39 6.62
N ASN A 57 2.64 -10.19 6.10
CA ASN A 57 2.32 -11.35 5.26
C ASN A 57 1.68 -12.52 6.02
N THR A 58 1.87 -12.57 7.35
CA THR A 58 1.33 -13.65 8.19
C THR A 58 0.01 -13.27 8.85
N LEU A 59 -0.38 -12.00 8.79
CA LEU A 59 -1.58 -11.51 9.43
C LEU A 59 -2.83 -11.75 8.58
N ILE A 60 -3.95 -11.80 9.28
CA ILE A 60 -5.30 -11.92 8.72
C ILE A 60 -6.11 -10.77 9.27
N GLY A 61 -6.84 -10.08 8.40
CA GLY A 61 -7.61 -8.91 8.79
C GLY A 61 -8.83 -8.71 7.92
N PHE A 62 -9.64 -7.73 8.30
CA PHE A 62 -10.79 -7.27 7.54
C PHE A 62 -10.71 -5.76 7.35
N ASP A 63 -11.31 -5.26 6.27
CA ASP A 63 -11.41 -3.83 6.03
C ASP A 63 -12.73 -3.32 6.63
N GLU A 64 -12.61 -2.43 7.60
CA GLU A 64 -13.70 -1.91 8.42
C GLU A 64 -14.67 -1.05 7.62
N ILE A 65 -14.20 -0.47 6.51
CA ILE A 65 -15.06 0.35 5.63
C ILE A 65 -15.88 -0.49 4.65
N GLU A 66 -15.59 -1.79 4.50
CA GLU A 66 -16.37 -2.67 3.63
C GLU A 66 -17.78 -2.85 4.20
N LYS A 67 -18.79 -2.79 3.33
CA LYS A 67 -20.19 -3.04 3.74
C LYS A 67 -20.40 -4.43 4.35
N THR A 68 -19.56 -5.39 3.95
CA THR A 68 -19.59 -6.75 4.46
C THR A 68 -18.14 -7.17 4.67
N PRO A 69 -17.53 -6.76 5.80
CA PRO A 69 -16.14 -7.06 6.06
C PRO A 69 -15.94 -8.57 6.15
N GLN A 70 -14.80 -9.05 5.67
CA GLN A 70 -14.44 -10.46 5.73
C GLN A 70 -12.99 -10.62 6.13
N CYS A 71 -12.71 -11.57 7.00
CA CYS A 71 -11.35 -11.95 7.37
C CYS A 71 -10.62 -12.57 6.19
N ARG A 72 -9.56 -11.92 5.72
CA ARG A 72 -8.72 -12.36 4.62
C ARG A 72 -7.24 -12.14 4.95
N PRO A 73 -6.31 -12.92 4.36
CA PRO A 73 -4.88 -12.68 4.50
C PRO A 73 -4.50 -11.24 4.11
N LEU A 74 -3.65 -10.59 4.90
CA LEU A 74 -3.28 -9.18 4.68
C LEU A 74 -2.59 -8.94 3.33
N LYS A 75 -1.87 -9.95 2.83
CA LYS A 75 -1.27 -9.96 1.49
C LYS A 75 -2.27 -9.75 0.34
N ASN A 76 -3.57 -9.92 0.59
CA ASN A 76 -4.61 -9.69 -0.39
C ASN A 76 -5.04 -8.20 -0.45
N TYR A 77 -4.57 -7.37 0.48
CA TYR A 77 -4.82 -5.93 0.50
C TYR A 77 -3.66 -5.17 -0.14
N SER A 78 -3.98 -4.06 -0.81
CA SER A 78 -2.98 -3.22 -1.46
C SER A 78 -2.44 -2.18 -0.48
N LEU A 79 -1.56 -2.62 0.42
CA LEU A 79 -1.00 -1.79 1.49
C LEU A 79 0.19 -0.94 1.01
N VAL A 80 -0.07 0.08 0.19
CA VAL A 80 0.98 1.02 -0.26
C VAL A 80 0.94 2.30 0.58
N GLY A 81 2.05 2.60 1.28
CA GLY A 81 2.16 3.84 2.06
C GLY A 81 1.19 3.92 3.24
N PHE A 82 1.05 2.82 3.98
CA PHE A 82 0.12 2.70 5.11
C PHE A 82 0.71 3.25 6.41
N LYS A 83 -0.17 3.75 7.29
CA LYS A 83 0.12 3.93 8.72
C LYS A 83 -0.24 2.64 9.43
N CYS A 84 0.44 2.40 10.54
CA CYS A 84 0.21 1.20 11.33
C CYS A 84 0.32 1.53 12.82
N GLU A 85 -0.57 0.98 13.63
CA GLU A 85 -0.55 1.08 15.08
C GLU A 85 -1.12 -0.18 15.72
N VAL A 86 -0.79 -0.41 16.98
CA VAL A 86 -1.39 -1.50 17.76
C VAL A 86 -2.52 -0.89 18.58
N GLU A 87 -3.74 -1.30 18.26
CA GLU A 87 -4.94 -0.92 19.00
C GLU A 87 -5.25 -2.00 20.03
N LYS A 88 -5.31 -1.60 21.30
CA LYS A 88 -5.59 -2.53 22.39
C LYS A 88 -7.08 -2.74 22.57
N ASN A 89 -7.47 -4.00 22.78
CA ASN A 89 -8.86 -4.40 22.95
C ASN A 89 -9.78 -3.83 21.86
N ALA A 90 -9.38 -3.97 20.60
CA ALA A 90 -10.09 -3.38 19.47
C ALA A 90 -11.54 -3.89 19.43
N PHE A 91 -12.48 -2.98 19.15
CA PHE A 91 -13.93 -3.26 19.18
C PHE A 91 -14.48 -3.78 20.52
N GLY A 92 -13.71 -3.68 21.61
CA GLY A 92 -14.08 -4.25 22.90
C GLY A 92 -13.90 -5.77 22.99
N ALA A 93 -13.27 -6.40 21.98
CA ALA A 93 -12.75 -7.75 22.13
C ALA A 93 -11.52 -7.68 23.05
N GLU A 94 -11.29 -8.64 23.94
CA GLU A 94 -10.05 -8.75 24.74
C GLU A 94 -8.84 -9.18 23.86
N LEU A 95 -8.74 -8.60 22.67
CA LEU A 95 -7.81 -8.90 21.60
C LEU A 95 -7.16 -7.59 21.12
N ASP A 96 -5.84 -7.60 21.06
CA ASP A 96 -5.09 -6.51 20.44
C ASP A 96 -5.09 -6.68 18.91
N ALA A 97 -5.31 -5.58 18.20
CA ALA A 97 -5.33 -5.54 16.75
C ALA A 97 -4.17 -4.70 16.21
N VAL A 98 -3.65 -5.10 15.06
CA VAL A 98 -2.80 -4.24 14.25
C VAL A 98 -3.72 -3.43 13.35
N HIS A 99 -3.90 -2.16 13.67
CA HIS A 99 -4.69 -1.21 12.90
C HIS A 99 -3.81 -0.61 11.79
N ILE A 100 -4.25 -0.80 10.55
CA ILE A 100 -3.56 -0.37 9.33
C ILE A 100 -4.48 0.59 8.57
N GLU A 101 -4.07 1.85 8.52
CA GLU A 101 -4.79 2.90 7.83
C GLU A 101 -4.09 3.24 6.52
N THR A 102 -4.84 3.23 5.41
CA THR A 102 -4.41 3.77 4.12
C THR A 102 -5.34 4.90 3.70
N GLN A 103 -5.11 5.49 2.52
CA GLN A 103 -6.04 6.51 1.99
C GLN A 103 -7.45 5.96 1.73
N THR A 104 -7.59 4.66 1.50
CA THR A 104 -8.83 4.04 1.02
C THR A 104 -9.22 2.78 1.77
N GLN A 105 -8.52 2.40 2.82
CA GLN A 105 -8.75 1.15 3.56
C GLN A 105 -8.47 1.40 5.03
N ASN A 106 -9.29 0.79 5.88
CA ASN A 106 -9.12 0.79 7.33
C ASN A 106 -9.10 -0.66 7.83
N ILE A 107 -7.93 -1.24 7.98
CA ILE A 107 -7.79 -2.69 8.17
C ILE A 107 -7.40 -3.00 9.61
N PHE A 108 -8.14 -3.91 10.23
CA PHE A 108 -7.82 -4.47 11.55
C PHE A 108 -7.30 -5.89 11.36
N ALA A 109 -6.08 -6.13 11.81
CA ALA A 109 -5.35 -7.37 11.55
C ALA A 109 -4.92 -8.09 12.83
N TYR A 110 -4.97 -9.42 12.76
CA TYR A 110 -4.72 -10.34 13.86
C TYR A 110 -3.79 -11.47 13.41
N GLN A 111 -3.21 -12.18 14.38
CA GLN A 111 -2.24 -13.25 14.10
C GLN A 111 -2.87 -14.50 13.46
N ASN A 112 -4.16 -14.73 13.68
CA ASN A 112 -4.84 -15.91 13.17
C ASN A 112 -6.29 -15.60 12.77
N ALA A 113 -6.92 -16.53 12.05
CA ALA A 113 -8.27 -16.36 11.53
C ALA A 113 -9.35 -16.37 12.63
N SER A 114 -9.10 -17.10 13.73
CA SER A 114 -10.04 -17.19 14.85
C SER A 114 -10.19 -15.84 15.54
N ASP A 115 -9.07 -15.18 15.86
CA ASP A 115 -9.05 -13.87 16.49
C ASP A 115 -9.69 -12.81 15.59
N CYS A 116 -9.39 -12.85 14.29
CA CYS A 116 -10.01 -11.97 13.31
C CYS A 116 -11.53 -12.15 13.27
N GLN A 117 -11.99 -13.39 13.22
CA GLN A 117 -13.42 -13.71 13.16
C GLN A 117 -14.13 -13.28 14.45
N GLN A 118 -13.53 -13.54 15.61
CA GLN A 118 -14.07 -13.12 16.90
C GLN A 118 -14.18 -11.59 17.00
N ALA A 119 -13.16 -10.85 16.56
CA ALA A 119 -13.21 -9.40 16.54
C ALA A 119 -14.28 -8.86 15.59
N LEU A 120 -14.44 -9.47 14.41
CA LEU A 120 -15.48 -9.12 13.45
C LEU A 120 -16.89 -9.34 14.02
N GLU A 121 -17.13 -10.49 14.65
CA GLU A 121 -18.40 -10.80 15.32
C GLU A 121 -18.68 -9.86 16.49
N THR A 122 -17.65 -9.49 17.25
CA THR A 122 -17.78 -8.52 18.37
C THR A 122 -18.16 -7.14 17.84
N ARG A 123 -17.52 -6.68 16.75
CA ARG A 123 -17.89 -5.43 16.07
C ARG A 123 -19.35 -5.47 15.61
N GLU A 124 -19.76 -6.52 14.91
CA GLU A 124 -21.14 -6.64 14.41
C GLU A 124 -22.17 -6.68 15.55
N GLY A 125 -21.84 -7.33 16.67
CA GLY A 125 -22.68 -7.36 17.87
C GLY A 125 -22.85 -6.00 18.55
N ASN A 126 -21.86 -5.11 18.41
CA ASN A 126 -21.90 -3.75 18.97
C ASN A 126 -22.62 -2.74 18.06
N GLY A 127 -22.92 -3.12 16.81
CA GLY A 127 -23.54 -2.25 15.80
C GLY A 127 -22.50 -1.47 14.97
N PRO A 128 -22.89 -1.00 13.77
CA PRO A 128 -22.03 -0.19 12.90
C PRO A 128 -21.76 1.22 13.46
#